data_AF-A0A6I2X912-F1
#
_entry.id   AF-A0A6I2X912-F1
#
_cell.length_a   1.000
_cell.length_b   1.000
_cell.length_c   1.000
_cell.angle_alpha   90.00
_cell.angle_beta   90.00
_cell.angle_gamma   90.00
#
_symmetry.space_group_name_H-M   'P 1'
#
loop_
_entity.id
_entity.type
_entity.pdbx_description
1 polymer ?
#
loop_
_entity_poly.entity_id
_entity_poly.type
_entity_poly.pdbx_seq_one_letter_code
_entity_poly.pdbx_strand_id
1 'polypeptide(L)'
;MPDANNPATAAANVATTQERMLEAGIALWADEDPSVVFGGFSVARVAKAAGVTRATFYSYWSTTEDYLLALVAHLNARPQGGWSSEVASRVELLRMAGTRALDSFLETSALRLAQNIEDPAVRVRLGFASKADDPEVAAGLRSLYRNMEERTFAPNRALRESWGREPRPPFTEGWIQALFAALLDGITIRRMIDPEMMPSESFGLAGAIIMSISTKAIDDPRDTFDLLSAMNQWPSMGVRLSSERRAIESLEAPALDTEIVRMATVAARRMLTHVNWQEITIDEIAIAIGIGSERLLRTFGSKTGLALSMIALNSDERWQETPRSDDPLTDLHALLNIILEELRRTPSLGQSTIQLLSGGTRLPDAAIIASPPVPDITRLLTEAKAAGQILPEIDPAAFSVSLTRILLAEGVPVTISGTSQVDSLRYILEGIRIRE
;
A
#
# COMPACT_ATOMS: atom_id res chain seq x y z
N MET A 1 44.69 14.38 -24.33
CA MET A 1 45.36 15.36 -23.44
C MET A 1 44.28 16.26 -22.89
N PRO A 2 43.99 16.21 -21.57
CA PRO A 2 42.99 17.08 -20.96
C PRO A 2 43.57 18.49 -20.80
N ASP A 3 42.78 19.50 -21.17
CA ASP A 3 43.11 20.91 -21.00
C ASP A 3 43.30 21.25 -19.51
N ALA A 4 44.56 21.32 -19.08
CA ALA A 4 44.97 21.58 -17.71
C ALA A 4 45.02 23.08 -17.34
N ASN A 5 44.40 23.97 -18.12
CA ASN A 5 44.55 25.42 -17.95
C ASN A 5 43.26 26.21 -18.26
N ASN A 6 42.12 25.83 -17.66
CA ASN A 6 40.98 26.73 -17.60
C ASN A 6 40.98 27.51 -16.26
N PRO A 7 41.44 28.78 -16.22
CA PRO A 7 41.46 29.59 -15.00
C PRO A 7 40.06 29.90 -14.44
N ALA A 8 38.98 29.61 -15.17
CA ALA A 8 37.60 29.74 -14.70
C ALA A 8 37.22 28.69 -13.65
N THR A 9 37.93 27.56 -13.56
CA THR A 9 37.68 26.50 -12.55
C THR A 9 38.49 26.71 -11.27
N ALA A 10 39.53 27.56 -11.30
CA ALA A 10 40.39 27.88 -10.16
C ALA A 10 39.88 29.07 -9.33
N ALA A 11 38.87 29.82 -9.80
CA ALA A 11 38.04 30.69 -8.97
C ALA A 11 36.99 29.87 -8.18
N ALA A 12 37.42 28.73 -7.63
CA ALA A 12 36.61 27.91 -6.74
C ALA A 12 36.26 28.76 -5.52
N ASN A 13 34.97 29.12 -5.43
CA ASN A 13 34.34 29.92 -4.40
C ASN A 13 35.01 29.78 -3.03
N VAL A 14 35.77 30.78 -2.62
CA VAL A 14 36.09 30.95 -1.20
C VAL A 14 34.76 31.31 -0.54
N ALA A 15 34.13 30.33 0.12
CA ALA A 15 32.90 30.55 0.88
C ALA A 15 33.05 31.80 1.74
N THR A 16 32.07 32.69 1.67
CA THR A 16 32.09 33.94 2.44
C THR A 16 32.22 33.61 3.93
N THR A 17 32.77 34.54 4.71
CA THR A 17 32.88 34.35 6.17
C THR A 17 31.52 34.08 6.82
N GLN A 18 30.45 34.66 6.27
CA GLN A 18 29.07 34.39 6.67
C GLN A 18 28.67 32.93 6.42
N GLU A 19 28.86 32.41 5.20
CA GLU A 19 28.57 31.02 4.85
C GLU A 19 29.37 30.04 5.71
N ARG A 20 30.67 30.30 5.94
CA ARG A 20 31.50 29.45 6.83
C ARG A 20 30.93 29.36 8.24
N MET A 21 30.39 30.45 8.78
CA MET A 21 29.73 30.43 10.11
C MET A 21 28.39 29.70 10.10
N LEU A 22 27.63 29.75 9.01
CA LEU A 22 26.38 29.00 8.86
C LEU A 22 26.64 27.49 8.73
N GLU A 23 27.61 27.09 7.89
CA GLU A 23 28.08 25.71 7.75
C GLU A 23 28.62 25.15 9.06
N ALA A 24 29.42 25.95 9.79
CA ALA A 24 29.92 25.56 11.10
C ALA A 24 28.77 25.32 12.10
N GLY A 25 27.69 26.11 12.02
CA GLY A 25 26.48 25.88 12.83
C GLY A 25 25.81 24.54 12.53
N ILE A 26 25.67 24.19 11.25
CA ILE A 26 25.10 22.91 10.83
C ILE A 26 25.98 21.74 11.30
N ALA A 27 27.29 21.81 11.04
CA ALA A 27 28.23 20.76 11.42
C ALA A 27 28.26 20.52 12.94
N LEU A 28 28.28 21.60 13.73
CA LEU A 28 28.21 21.49 15.18
C LEU A 28 26.94 20.78 15.66
N TRP A 29 25.81 20.95 14.99
CA TRP A 29 24.58 20.24 15.36
C TRP A 29 24.53 18.79 14.87
N ALA A 30 25.24 18.49 13.80
CA ALA A 30 25.33 17.14 13.26
C ALA A 30 26.19 16.23 14.14
N ASP A 31 27.32 16.75 14.64
CA ASP A 31 28.34 15.95 15.34
C ASP A 31 28.12 15.84 16.86
N GLU A 32 27.32 16.72 17.44
CA GLU A 32 27.17 16.80 18.90
C GLU A 32 26.08 15.87 19.45
N ASP A 33 26.28 15.45 20.71
CA ASP A 33 25.28 14.70 21.46
C ASP A 33 24.00 15.53 21.63
N PRO A 34 22.79 14.96 21.44
CA PRO A 34 21.53 15.69 21.61
C PRO A 34 21.43 16.46 22.93
N SER A 35 22.00 15.94 24.02
CA SER A 35 22.04 16.61 25.33
C SER A 35 22.79 17.96 25.29
N VAL A 36 23.79 18.10 24.42
CA VAL A 36 24.56 19.33 24.21
C VAL A 36 23.83 20.29 23.28
N VAL A 37 23.01 19.78 22.36
CA VAL A 37 22.13 20.60 21.50
C VAL A 37 21.11 21.36 22.34
N PHE A 38 20.56 20.74 23.39
CA PHE A 38 19.68 21.41 24.37
C PHE A 38 20.43 22.30 25.37
N GLY A 39 21.72 22.06 25.59
CA GLY A 39 22.60 22.85 26.46
C GLY A 39 22.98 24.23 25.92
N GLY A 40 22.56 24.55 24.68
CA GLY A 40 22.62 25.89 24.13
C GLY A 40 23.60 26.03 22.98
N PHE A 41 23.07 26.47 21.85
CA PHE A 41 23.83 27.02 20.75
C PHE A 41 24.65 28.23 21.25
N SER A 42 25.98 28.20 21.16
CA SER A 42 26.81 29.32 21.61
C SER A 42 27.60 29.94 20.47
N VAL A 43 27.48 31.25 20.34
CA VAL A 43 28.24 32.08 19.38
C VAL A 43 29.74 31.78 19.42
N ALA A 44 30.26 31.50 20.62
CA ALA A 44 31.65 31.14 20.83
C ALA A 44 32.08 29.89 20.05
N ARG A 45 31.24 28.85 20.05
CA ARG A 45 31.53 27.57 19.41
C ARG A 45 31.45 27.71 17.90
N VAL A 46 30.42 28.38 17.39
CA VAL A 46 30.25 28.65 15.96
C VAL A 46 31.43 29.44 15.42
N ALA A 47 31.78 30.54 16.08
CA ALA A 47 32.91 31.37 15.68
C ALA A 47 34.21 30.56 15.67
N LYS A 48 34.47 29.77 16.73
CA LYS A 48 35.64 28.89 16.81
C LYS A 48 35.65 27.85 15.69
N ALA A 49 34.55 27.16 15.44
CA ALA A 49 34.41 26.14 14.40
C ALA A 49 34.58 26.73 12.99
N ALA A 50 34.11 27.96 12.77
CA ALA A 50 34.30 28.69 11.52
C ALA A 50 35.69 29.35 11.37
N GLY A 51 36.56 29.24 12.39
CA GLY A 51 37.88 29.85 12.38
C GLY A 51 37.87 31.38 12.46
N VAL A 52 36.90 31.96 13.17
CA VAL A 52 36.73 33.42 13.35
C VAL A 52 36.55 33.80 14.83
N THR A 53 36.58 35.11 15.10
CA THR A 53 36.37 35.62 16.46
C THR A 53 34.89 35.87 16.75
N ARG A 54 34.51 35.95 18.04
CA ARG A 54 33.15 36.38 18.43
C ARG A 54 32.82 37.79 17.91
N ALA A 55 33.79 38.70 17.90
CA ALA A 55 33.60 40.04 17.36
C ALA A 55 33.24 40.00 15.86
N THR A 56 33.88 39.11 15.10
CA THR A 56 33.54 38.87 13.69
C THR A 56 32.14 38.30 13.54
N PHE A 57 31.68 37.41 14.43
CA PHE A 57 30.30 36.93 14.39
C PHE A 57 29.30 38.09 14.57
N TYR A 58 29.50 38.91 15.60
CA TYR A 58 28.60 40.03 15.92
C TYR A 58 28.63 41.17 14.90
N SER A 59 29.59 41.20 13.97
CA SER A 59 29.55 42.12 12.83
C SER A 59 28.55 41.70 11.73
N TYR A 60 28.13 40.43 11.71
CA TYR A 60 27.13 39.92 10.75
C TYR A 60 25.74 39.80 11.39
N TRP A 61 25.67 39.42 12.66
CA TRP A 61 24.40 39.20 13.37
C TRP A 61 24.43 39.90 14.72
N SER A 62 23.45 40.76 14.99
CA SER A 62 23.41 41.52 16.23
C SER A 62 23.03 40.65 17.42
N THR A 63 22.26 39.59 17.18
CA THR A 63 21.77 38.64 18.18
C THR A 63 21.99 37.19 17.76
N THR A 64 21.78 36.25 18.70
CA THR A 64 21.83 34.82 18.37
C THR A 64 20.60 34.42 17.56
N GLU A 65 19.47 35.07 17.81
CA GLU A 65 18.20 34.93 17.13
C GLU A 65 18.34 35.29 15.64
N ASP A 66 18.97 36.42 15.31
CA ASP A 66 19.26 36.83 13.92
C ASP A 66 20.06 35.75 13.17
N TYR A 67 21.06 35.17 13.85
CA TYR A 67 21.86 34.09 13.29
C TYR A 67 21.02 32.83 13.07
N LEU A 68 20.15 32.47 14.01
CA LEU A 68 19.29 31.29 13.88
C LEU A 68 18.31 31.44 12.71
N LEU A 69 17.74 32.63 12.50
CA LEU A 69 16.90 32.93 11.35
C LEU A 69 17.70 32.84 10.04
N ALA A 70 18.93 33.37 10.03
CA ALA A 70 19.84 33.23 8.91
C ALA A 70 20.21 31.76 8.65
N LEU A 71 20.34 30.94 9.70
CA LEU A 71 20.59 29.51 9.59
C LEU A 71 19.41 28.78 8.95
N VAL A 72 18.16 29.08 9.34
CA VAL A 72 16.96 28.53 8.69
C VAL A 72 16.89 28.94 7.22
N ALA A 73 17.15 30.21 6.90
CA ALA A 73 17.20 30.68 5.53
C ALA A 73 18.31 29.99 4.71
N HIS A 74 19.47 29.74 5.33
CA HIS A 74 20.58 29.03 4.70
C HIS A 74 20.22 27.57 4.43
N LEU A 75 19.56 26.89 5.37
CA LEU A 75 19.03 25.54 5.16
C LEU A 75 18.08 25.51 3.96
N ASN A 76 17.22 26.51 3.79
CA ASN A 76 16.29 26.61 2.66
C ASN A 76 17.01 26.72 1.30
N ALA A 77 18.17 27.39 1.27
CA ALA A 77 18.96 27.54 0.06
C ALA A 77 19.73 26.25 -0.32
N ARG A 78 20.00 25.37 0.65
CA ARG A 78 20.74 24.13 0.39
C ARG A 78 19.94 23.14 -0.48
N PRO A 79 20.64 22.26 -1.22
CA PRO A 79 20.04 21.02 -1.69
C PRO A 79 19.56 20.20 -0.48
N GLN A 80 18.25 20.18 -0.23
CA GLN A 80 17.68 19.54 0.96
C GLN A 80 17.75 18.01 0.88
N GLY A 81 18.02 17.39 2.03
CA GLY A 81 18.34 15.97 2.21
C GLY A 81 17.26 14.98 1.78
N GLY A 82 17.72 13.86 1.25
CA GLY A 82 16.90 12.74 0.79
C GLY A 82 16.54 12.75 -0.70
N TRP A 83 16.79 13.85 -1.43
CA TRP A 83 16.55 13.91 -2.89
C TRP A 83 17.84 14.18 -3.68
N SER A 84 18.75 13.21 -3.67
CA SER A 84 19.95 13.23 -4.50
C SER A 84 19.65 12.98 -5.98
N SER A 85 20.64 13.21 -6.85
CA SER A 85 20.59 12.77 -8.25
C SER A 85 20.38 11.26 -8.37
N GLU A 86 20.92 10.46 -7.44
CA GLU A 86 20.74 9.02 -7.40
C GLU A 86 19.28 8.63 -7.10
N VAL A 87 18.66 9.24 -6.09
CA VAL A 87 17.24 9.04 -5.79
C VAL A 87 16.38 9.48 -6.97
N ALA A 88 16.68 10.62 -7.59
CA ALA A 88 15.98 11.09 -8.78
C ALA A 88 16.10 10.09 -9.95
N SER A 89 17.29 9.52 -10.20
CA SER A 89 17.48 8.47 -11.21
C SER A 89 16.70 7.20 -10.90
N ARG A 90 16.66 6.77 -9.63
CA ARG A 90 15.89 5.59 -9.21
C ARG A 90 14.38 5.80 -9.36
N VAL A 91 13.87 6.98 -9.04
CA VAL A 91 12.47 7.36 -9.26
C VAL A 91 12.13 7.38 -10.76
N GLU A 92 13.05 7.82 -11.60
CA GLU A 92 12.86 7.76 -13.05
C GLU A 92 12.84 6.32 -13.59
N LEU A 93 13.71 5.45 -13.09
CA LEU A 93 13.67 4.02 -13.41
C LEU A 93 12.36 3.37 -12.96
N LEU A 94 11.86 3.71 -11.77
CA LEU A 94 10.55 3.28 -11.29
C LEU A 94 9.42 3.73 -12.21
N ARG A 95 9.48 4.98 -12.67
CA ARG A 95 8.50 5.55 -13.59
C ARG A 95 8.45 4.74 -14.89
N MET A 96 9.62 4.36 -15.42
CA MET A 96 9.76 3.57 -16.64
C MET A 96 9.32 2.10 -16.47
N ALA A 97 9.49 1.52 -15.28
CA ALA A 97 9.10 0.14 -14.98
C ALA A 97 7.58 -0.07 -14.85
N GLY A 98 6.81 1.01 -14.62
CA GLY A 98 5.36 0.95 -14.46
C GLY A 98 4.92 0.29 -13.15
N THR A 99 3.74 -0.33 -13.12
CA THR A 99 3.09 -0.85 -11.90
C THR A 99 3.75 -2.10 -11.29
N ARG A 100 4.87 -2.58 -11.83
CA ARG A 100 5.47 -3.89 -11.51
C ARG A 100 6.68 -3.83 -10.56
N ALA A 101 6.82 -2.76 -9.79
CA ALA A 101 8.10 -2.42 -9.17
C ALA A 101 8.01 -2.17 -7.66
N LEU A 102 7.26 -3.00 -6.90
CA LEU A 102 7.21 -2.86 -5.44
C LEU A 102 8.61 -2.96 -4.82
N ASP A 103 9.39 -3.97 -5.19
CA ASP A 103 10.75 -4.13 -4.68
C ASP A 103 11.62 -2.91 -4.99
N SER A 104 11.61 -2.44 -6.23
CA SER A 104 12.34 -1.22 -6.61
C SER A 104 11.82 0.03 -5.88
N PHE A 105 10.52 0.08 -5.53
CA PHE A 105 9.93 1.18 -4.77
C PHE A 105 10.40 1.15 -3.32
N LEU A 106 10.48 -0.05 -2.73
CA LEU A 106 11.03 -0.26 -1.40
C LEU A 106 12.53 0.08 -1.37
N GLU A 107 13.32 -0.36 -2.35
CA GLU A 107 14.74 -0.02 -2.48
C GLU A 107 14.98 1.49 -2.63
N THR A 108 14.20 2.15 -3.49
CA THR A 108 14.30 3.60 -3.71
C THR A 108 13.91 4.38 -2.46
N SER A 109 12.88 3.91 -1.75
CA SER A 109 12.45 4.47 -0.47
C SER A 109 13.51 4.28 0.61
N ALA A 110 14.13 3.11 0.70
CA ALA A 110 15.21 2.82 1.64
C ALA A 110 16.43 3.71 1.39
N LEU A 111 16.84 3.89 0.13
CA LEU A 111 17.90 4.82 -0.26
C LEU A 111 17.57 6.26 0.15
N ARG A 112 16.36 6.72 -0.13
CA ARG A 112 15.89 8.06 0.26
C ARG A 112 15.92 8.25 1.78
N LEU A 113 15.49 7.26 2.55
CA LEU A 113 15.55 7.30 4.01
C LEU A 113 17.00 7.38 4.51
N ALA A 114 17.89 6.55 3.97
CA ALA A 114 19.31 6.58 4.33
C ALA A 114 19.93 7.96 4.07
N GLN A 115 19.69 8.53 2.88
CA GLN A 115 20.18 9.87 2.53
C GLN A 115 19.58 10.99 3.39
N ASN A 116 18.35 10.85 3.88
CA ASN A 116 17.77 11.83 4.79
C ASN A 116 18.39 11.72 6.21
N ILE A 117 18.75 10.51 6.65
CA ILE A 117 19.45 10.29 7.93
C ILE A 117 20.88 10.84 7.89
N GLU A 118 21.56 10.67 6.76
CA GLU A 118 22.93 11.15 6.55
C GLU A 118 23.02 12.67 6.34
N ASP A 119 21.90 13.35 6.06
CA ASP A 119 21.87 14.80 5.89
C ASP A 119 22.13 15.52 7.22
N PRO A 120 23.26 16.25 7.37
CA PRO A 120 23.58 16.99 8.60
C PRO A 120 22.49 18.00 8.98
N ALA A 121 21.76 18.52 7.99
CA ALA A 121 20.68 19.46 8.23
C ALA A 121 19.44 18.83 8.89
N VAL A 122 19.28 17.51 8.87
CA VAL A 122 18.06 16.87 9.41
C VAL A 122 17.90 17.14 10.90
N ARG A 123 18.99 17.02 11.68
CA ARG A 123 18.98 17.34 13.12
C ARG A 123 18.69 18.81 13.39
N VAL A 124 19.20 19.69 12.53
CA VAL A 124 18.98 21.14 12.61
C VAL A 124 17.50 21.48 12.38
N ARG A 125 16.90 20.92 11.33
CA ARG A 125 15.47 21.06 11.03
C ARG A 125 14.61 20.59 12.20
N LEU A 126 14.93 19.43 12.76
CA LEU A 126 14.20 18.86 13.90
C LEU A 126 14.29 19.71 15.17
N GLY A 127 15.47 20.25 15.50
CA GLY A 127 15.56 21.14 16.67
C GLY A 127 14.87 22.48 16.44
N PHE A 128 14.83 23.01 15.21
CA PHE A 128 14.02 24.20 14.91
C PHE A 128 12.52 23.96 15.04
N ALA A 129 12.04 22.73 14.83
CA ALA A 129 10.64 22.40 15.06
C ALA A 129 10.21 22.62 16.53
N SER A 130 11.14 22.55 17.50
CA SER A 130 10.85 22.90 18.91
C SER A 130 10.54 24.39 19.13
N LYS A 131 10.85 25.24 18.14
CA LYS A 131 10.58 26.68 18.13
C LYS A 131 9.45 27.06 17.17
N ALA A 132 8.59 26.10 16.80
CA ALA A 132 7.51 26.36 15.84
C ALA A 132 6.46 27.39 16.32
N ASP A 133 6.43 27.72 17.62
CA ASP A 133 5.58 28.78 18.17
C ASP A 133 6.10 30.19 17.85
N ASP A 134 7.38 30.33 17.50
CA ASP A 134 7.96 31.59 17.01
C ASP A 134 7.51 31.84 15.56
N PRO A 135 6.79 32.93 15.26
CA PRO A 135 6.24 33.19 13.92
C PRO A 135 7.29 33.26 12.81
N GLU A 136 8.50 33.77 13.10
CA GLU A 136 9.56 33.94 12.12
C GLU A 136 10.23 32.61 11.80
N VAL A 137 10.51 31.80 12.85
CA VAL A 137 11.01 30.43 12.68
C VAL A 137 9.97 29.58 11.94
N ALA A 138 8.70 29.67 12.32
CA ALA A 138 7.61 28.96 11.66
C ALA A 138 7.49 29.35 10.18
N ALA A 139 7.64 30.62 9.83
CA ALA A 139 7.65 31.06 8.44
C ALA A 139 8.84 30.46 7.65
N GLY A 140 10.02 30.44 8.26
CA GLY A 140 11.21 29.81 7.70
C GLY A 140 11.04 28.31 7.46
N LEU A 141 10.49 27.58 8.44
CA LEU A 141 10.19 26.14 8.32
C LEU A 141 9.09 25.85 7.29
N ARG A 142 8.04 26.69 7.18
CA ARG A 142 7.04 26.53 6.11
C ARG A 142 7.66 26.69 4.73
N SER A 143 8.55 27.66 4.56
CA SER A 143 9.30 27.84 3.31
C SER A 143 10.18 26.63 2.99
N LEU A 144 10.81 26.06 4.02
CA LEU A 144 11.60 24.82 3.92
C LEU A 144 10.80 23.67 3.34
N TYR A 145 9.65 23.37 3.95
CA TYR A 145 8.79 22.27 3.51
C TYR A 145 8.26 22.50 2.09
N ARG A 146 7.84 23.73 1.76
CA ARG A 146 7.39 24.07 0.39
C ARG A 146 8.48 23.84 -0.65
N ASN A 147 9.71 24.26 -0.38
CA ASN A 147 10.82 24.04 -1.31
C ASN A 147 11.12 22.54 -1.52
N MET A 148 11.00 21.73 -0.46
CA MET A 148 11.15 20.28 -0.56
C MET A 148 9.98 19.65 -1.35
N GLU A 149 8.76 20.07 -1.09
CA GLU A 149 7.55 19.65 -1.81
C GLU A 149 7.67 19.98 -3.30
N GLU A 150 8.00 21.22 -3.67
CA GLU A 150 8.18 21.65 -5.07
C GLU A 150 9.18 20.79 -5.84
N ARG A 151 10.32 20.46 -5.21
CA ARG A 151 11.36 19.61 -5.84
C ARG A 151 10.91 18.17 -6.07
N THR A 152 10.11 17.65 -5.14
CA THR A 152 9.64 16.27 -5.20
C THR A 152 8.28 16.13 -5.90
N PHE A 153 7.59 17.25 -6.16
CA PHE A 153 6.25 17.29 -6.75
C PHE A 153 6.23 16.66 -8.13
N ALA A 154 7.02 17.20 -9.06
CA ALA A 154 6.96 16.80 -10.46
C ALA A 154 7.38 15.33 -10.66
N PRO A 155 8.48 14.82 -10.06
CA PRO A 155 8.86 13.42 -10.21
C PRO A 155 7.84 12.45 -9.59
N ASN A 156 7.32 12.74 -8.40
CA ASN A 156 6.34 11.87 -7.75
C ASN A 156 5.00 11.87 -8.49
N ARG A 157 4.60 13.01 -9.07
CA ARG A 157 3.43 13.10 -9.93
C ARG A 157 3.60 12.28 -11.19
N ALA A 158 4.72 12.45 -11.90
CA ALA A 158 5.01 11.68 -13.11
C ALA A 158 5.06 10.16 -12.84
N LEU A 159 5.59 9.75 -11.67
CA LEU A 159 5.57 8.36 -11.22
C LEU A 159 4.14 7.83 -11.02
N ARG A 160 3.26 8.57 -10.35
CA ARG A 160 1.85 8.14 -10.17
C ARG A 160 1.09 8.10 -11.49
N GLU A 161 1.28 9.10 -12.35
CA GLU A 161 0.64 9.16 -13.66
C GLU A 161 1.08 7.98 -14.53
N SER A 162 2.37 7.57 -14.49
CA SER A 162 2.83 6.37 -15.21
C SER A 162 2.25 5.07 -14.67
N TRP A 163 1.73 5.06 -13.45
CA TRP A 163 0.98 3.96 -12.86
C TRP A 163 -0.52 4.02 -13.15
N GLY A 164 -1.00 5.02 -13.91
CA GLY A 164 -2.41 5.22 -14.21
C GLY A 164 -3.23 5.64 -12.97
N ARG A 165 -2.60 6.36 -12.04
CA ARG A 165 -3.20 6.74 -10.76
C ARG A 165 -3.36 8.25 -10.63
N GLU A 166 -4.46 8.65 -9.98
CA GLU A 166 -4.76 10.02 -9.60
C GLU A 166 -5.04 10.11 -8.08
N PRO A 167 -4.95 11.30 -7.46
CA PRO A 167 -5.36 11.48 -6.07
C PRO A 167 -6.80 11.02 -5.83
N ARG A 168 -7.02 10.25 -4.76
CA ARG A 168 -8.35 9.81 -4.34
C ARG A 168 -8.96 10.86 -3.41
N PRO A 169 -10.16 11.40 -3.66
CA PRO A 169 -10.80 12.33 -2.73
C PRO A 169 -10.90 11.75 -1.31
N PRO A 170 -10.72 12.56 -0.25
CA PRO A 170 -10.48 14.01 -0.26
C PRO A 170 -9.00 14.41 -0.47
N PHE A 171 -8.10 13.45 -0.73
CA PHE A 171 -6.68 13.77 -0.90
C PHE A 171 -6.45 14.61 -2.16
N THR A 172 -5.63 15.64 -1.99
CA THR A 172 -5.09 16.46 -3.08
C THR A 172 -3.61 16.15 -3.26
N GLU A 173 -3.01 16.65 -4.34
CA GLU A 173 -1.58 16.46 -4.57
C GLU A 173 -0.69 17.02 -3.45
N GLY A 174 -1.03 18.21 -2.95
CA GLY A 174 -0.31 18.82 -1.83
C GLY A 174 -0.47 18.00 -0.54
N TRP A 175 -1.66 17.45 -0.28
CA TRP A 175 -1.86 16.56 0.88
C TRP A 175 -1.01 15.30 0.81
N ILE A 176 -0.97 14.65 -0.35
CA ILE A 176 -0.16 13.44 -0.55
C ILE A 176 1.31 13.76 -0.27
N GLN A 177 1.83 14.87 -0.79
CA GLN A 177 3.22 15.26 -0.58
C GLN A 177 3.53 15.58 0.87
N ALA A 178 2.67 16.36 1.54
CA ALA A 178 2.81 16.65 2.95
C ALA A 178 2.80 15.36 3.80
N LEU A 179 1.95 14.38 3.46
CA LEU A 179 1.93 13.07 4.13
C LEU A 179 3.24 12.31 3.96
N PHE A 180 3.80 12.26 2.75
CA PHE A 180 5.08 11.59 2.50
C PHE A 180 6.25 12.30 3.18
N ALA A 181 6.26 13.63 3.21
CA ALA A 181 7.24 14.43 3.92
C ALA A 181 7.18 14.17 5.44
N ALA A 182 5.99 14.23 6.02
CA ALA A 182 5.78 13.96 7.44
C ALA A 182 6.14 12.50 7.81
N LEU A 183 5.81 11.54 6.95
CA LEU A 183 6.18 10.14 7.13
C LEU A 183 7.70 9.96 7.10
N LEU A 184 8.39 10.57 6.13
CA LEU A 184 9.85 10.51 6.02
C LEU A 184 10.51 11.07 7.29
N ASP A 185 10.11 12.26 7.73
CA ASP A 185 10.65 12.89 8.93
C ASP A 185 10.39 12.03 10.18
N GLY A 186 9.16 11.56 10.37
CA GLY A 186 8.80 10.72 11.53
C GLY A 186 9.59 9.41 11.57
N ILE A 187 9.76 8.73 10.43
CA ILE A 187 10.53 7.50 10.33
C ILE A 187 12.03 7.77 10.51
N THR A 188 12.56 8.86 9.94
CA THR A 188 13.94 9.29 10.16
C THR A 188 14.23 9.47 11.65
N ILE A 189 13.39 10.23 12.37
CA ILE A 189 13.53 10.44 13.82
C ILE A 189 13.53 9.10 14.56
N ARG A 190 12.52 8.26 14.32
CA ARG A 190 12.38 7.00 15.05
C ARG A 190 13.54 6.05 14.78
N ARG A 191 14.02 5.96 13.53
CA ARG A 191 15.17 5.11 13.16
C ARG A 191 16.49 5.62 13.73
N MET A 192 16.68 6.94 13.85
CA MET A 192 17.86 7.51 14.51
C MET A 192 17.92 7.15 16.01
N ILE A 193 16.77 6.96 16.65
CA ILE A 193 16.67 6.57 18.07
C ILE A 193 16.78 5.06 18.24
N ASP A 194 16.12 4.30 17.37
CA ASP A 194 15.91 2.86 17.50
C ASP A 194 15.88 2.21 16.10
N PRO A 195 17.07 1.92 15.52
CA PRO A 195 17.17 1.42 14.16
C PRO A 195 16.68 -0.03 14.00
N GLU A 196 16.66 -0.80 15.10
CA GLU A 196 16.18 -2.19 15.10
C GLU A 196 14.65 -2.24 14.96
N MET A 197 13.92 -1.35 15.66
CA MET A 197 12.46 -1.28 15.54
C MET A 197 11.97 -0.61 14.25
N MET A 198 12.82 0.14 13.56
CA MET A 198 12.48 0.77 12.28
C MET A 198 13.44 0.34 11.16
N PRO A 199 13.26 -0.86 10.57
CA PRO A 199 14.03 -1.33 9.41
C PRO A 199 14.05 -0.32 8.24
N SER A 200 15.04 -0.42 7.35
CA SER A 200 15.21 0.47 6.19
C SER A 200 14.00 0.52 5.27
N GLU A 201 13.24 -0.57 5.21
CA GLU A 201 12.09 -0.76 4.34
C GLU A 201 10.84 -0.09 4.90
N SER A 202 10.84 0.32 6.18
CA SER A 202 9.65 0.86 6.87
C SER A 202 9.04 2.05 6.15
N PHE A 203 9.87 2.95 5.62
CA PHE A 203 9.40 4.10 4.83
C PHE A 203 8.75 3.67 3.52
N GLY A 204 9.32 2.69 2.83
CA GLY A 204 8.74 2.14 1.61
C GLY A 204 7.41 1.45 1.86
N LEU A 205 7.32 0.60 2.90
CA LEU A 205 6.09 -0.12 3.23
C LEU A 205 4.96 0.83 3.64
N ALA A 206 5.23 1.76 4.55
CA ALA A 206 4.25 2.76 4.96
C ALA A 206 3.86 3.68 3.77
N GLY A 207 4.84 4.06 2.94
CA GLY A 207 4.62 4.83 1.73
C GLY A 207 3.72 4.12 0.71
N ALA A 208 3.91 2.81 0.50
CA ALA A 208 3.07 2.01 -0.38
C ALA A 208 1.63 1.93 0.12
N ILE A 209 1.44 1.75 1.44
CA ILE A 209 0.11 1.74 2.07
C ILE A 209 -0.58 3.09 1.89
N ILE A 210 0.10 4.19 2.23
CA ILE A 210 -0.44 5.55 2.04
C ILE A 210 -0.81 5.76 0.57
N MET A 211 0.08 5.42 -0.36
CA MET A 211 -0.18 5.54 -1.80
C MET A 211 -1.44 4.77 -2.20
N SER A 212 -1.62 3.54 -1.73
CA SER A 212 -2.77 2.70 -2.07
C SER A 212 -4.12 3.29 -1.60
N ILE A 213 -4.10 3.98 -0.46
CA ILE A 213 -5.28 4.61 0.13
C ILE A 213 -5.53 5.98 -0.50
N SER A 214 -4.49 6.80 -0.64
CA SER A 214 -4.59 8.21 -1.03
C SER A 214 -4.69 8.44 -2.54
N THR A 215 -4.56 7.39 -3.34
CA THR A 215 -4.69 7.45 -4.80
C THR A 215 -5.61 6.35 -5.30
N LYS A 216 -6.15 6.54 -6.49
CA LYS A 216 -7.05 5.61 -7.17
C LYS A 216 -6.67 5.47 -8.64
N ALA A 217 -7.13 4.41 -9.28
CA ALA A 217 -7.08 4.34 -10.74
C ALA A 217 -8.01 5.41 -11.33
N ILE A 218 -7.69 5.92 -12.52
CA ILE A 218 -8.45 7.00 -13.19
C ILE A 218 -9.93 6.62 -13.38
N ASP A 219 -10.23 5.33 -13.54
CA ASP A 219 -11.57 4.78 -13.73
C ASP A 219 -12.26 4.30 -12.44
N ASP A 220 -11.59 4.39 -11.28
CA ASP A 220 -12.17 3.99 -10.00
C ASP A 220 -13.09 5.11 -9.47
N PRO A 221 -14.41 4.88 -9.36
CA PRO A 221 -15.34 5.92 -8.90
C PRO A 221 -15.25 6.16 -7.39
N ARG A 222 -14.64 5.24 -6.63
CA ARG A 222 -14.65 5.26 -5.16
C ARG A 222 -13.77 6.36 -4.58
N ASP A 223 -14.27 7.00 -3.55
CA ASP A 223 -13.47 7.90 -2.71
C ASP A 223 -12.78 7.14 -1.55
N THR A 224 -12.04 7.87 -0.71
CA THR A 224 -11.32 7.29 0.43
C THR A 224 -12.27 6.70 1.46
N PHE A 225 -13.41 7.31 1.70
CA PHE A 225 -14.38 6.84 2.67
C PHE A 225 -15.10 5.58 2.18
N ASP A 226 -15.35 5.45 0.89
CA ASP A 226 -15.82 4.20 0.28
C ASP A 226 -14.83 3.07 0.52
N LEU A 227 -13.53 3.32 0.25
CA LEU A 227 -12.47 2.36 0.49
C LEU A 227 -12.37 1.97 1.97
N LEU A 228 -12.31 2.96 2.86
CA LEU A 228 -12.21 2.72 4.30
C LEU A 228 -13.47 2.06 4.86
N SER A 229 -14.64 2.36 4.32
CA SER A 229 -15.89 1.68 4.70
C SER A 229 -15.83 0.22 4.30
N ALA A 230 -15.35 -0.09 3.09
CA ALA A 230 -15.11 -1.48 2.68
C ALA A 230 -14.06 -2.17 3.58
N MET A 231 -12.98 -1.47 3.96
CA MET A 231 -11.96 -1.95 4.89
C MET A 231 -12.44 -2.05 6.35
N ASN A 232 -13.44 -1.29 6.79
CA ASN A 232 -13.96 -1.34 8.16
C ASN A 232 -15.16 -2.29 8.30
N GLN A 233 -15.84 -2.57 7.19
CA GLN A 233 -16.74 -3.73 7.08
C GLN A 233 -15.96 -5.06 7.19
N TRP A 234 -14.63 -4.97 7.15
CA TRP A 234 -13.65 -6.02 7.46
C TRP A 234 -13.11 -5.79 8.88
N PRO A 235 -13.44 -6.57 9.93
CA PRO A 235 -13.92 -7.95 9.97
C PRO A 235 -15.35 -8.08 10.55
N SER A 236 -16.18 -7.04 10.48
CA SER A 236 -17.51 -7.07 11.11
C SER A 236 -18.48 -8.07 10.46
N MET A 237 -18.22 -8.57 9.24
CA MET A 237 -18.91 -9.74 8.68
C MET A 237 -18.47 -11.07 9.31
N GLY A 238 -17.22 -11.19 9.77
CA GLY A 238 -16.72 -12.37 10.49
C GLY A 238 -17.13 -12.38 11.97
N VAL A 239 -17.22 -11.20 12.59
CA VAL A 239 -17.73 -11.07 13.97
C VAL A 239 -19.25 -11.17 14.00
N ARG A 240 -19.96 -10.69 12.96
CA ARG A 240 -21.40 -10.97 12.83
C ARG A 240 -21.70 -12.43 12.53
N LEU A 241 -20.83 -13.22 11.90
CA LEU A 241 -21.02 -14.66 11.82
C LEU A 241 -21.04 -15.34 13.19
N SER A 242 -20.51 -14.73 14.26
CA SER A 242 -20.63 -15.27 15.63
C SER A 242 -21.97 -14.91 16.30
N SER A 243 -22.51 -13.71 16.05
CA SER A 243 -23.85 -13.32 16.52
C SER A 243 -24.97 -13.87 15.64
N GLU A 244 -24.70 -14.07 14.35
CA GLU A 244 -25.52 -14.83 13.40
C GLU A 244 -25.27 -16.31 13.55
N ARG A 245 -24.21 -16.80 14.21
CA ARG A 245 -24.14 -18.22 14.62
C ARG A 245 -25.33 -18.56 15.51
N ARG A 246 -25.81 -17.62 16.34
CA ARG A 246 -27.08 -17.79 17.07
C ARG A 246 -28.33 -17.67 16.20
N ALA A 247 -28.26 -17.08 15.01
CA ALA A 247 -29.36 -17.05 14.04
C ALA A 247 -29.32 -18.25 13.05
N ILE A 248 -28.13 -18.78 12.77
CA ILE A 248 -27.83 -19.98 11.97
C ILE A 248 -28.10 -21.23 12.81
N GLU A 249 -27.81 -21.21 14.11
CA GLU A 249 -28.25 -22.23 15.08
C GLU A 249 -29.77 -22.15 15.35
N SER A 250 -30.44 -21.04 15.01
CA SER A 250 -31.90 -20.88 15.16
C SER A 250 -32.70 -21.05 13.86
N LEU A 251 -32.06 -21.47 12.77
CA LEU A 251 -32.74 -21.81 11.53
C LEU A 251 -32.28 -23.21 11.14
N GLU A 252 -33.15 -24.19 11.32
CA GLU A 252 -33.22 -25.36 10.45
C GLU A 252 -33.43 -24.84 9.01
N ALA A 253 -32.40 -24.25 8.42
CA ALA A 253 -32.43 -23.84 7.03
C ALA A 253 -32.65 -25.15 6.26
N PRO A 254 -33.73 -25.26 5.46
CA PRO A 254 -33.96 -26.46 4.68
C PRO A 254 -32.71 -26.73 3.86
N ALA A 255 -32.26 -27.99 3.85
CA ALA A 255 -31.10 -28.40 3.09
C ALA A 255 -31.19 -27.82 1.68
N LEU A 256 -30.10 -27.20 1.23
CA LEU A 256 -30.01 -26.57 -0.07
C LEU A 256 -30.49 -27.58 -1.12
N ASP A 257 -31.46 -27.21 -1.95
CA ASP A 257 -31.96 -28.07 -3.02
C ASP A 257 -30.86 -28.13 -4.10
N THR A 258 -29.94 -29.10 -3.94
CA THR A 258 -28.74 -29.24 -4.77
C THR A 258 -29.08 -29.40 -6.24
N GLU A 259 -30.24 -29.98 -6.54
CA GLU A 259 -30.73 -30.13 -7.91
C GLU A 259 -31.12 -28.78 -8.51
N ILE A 260 -31.78 -27.90 -7.76
CA ILE A 260 -32.06 -26.54 -8.21
C ILE A 260 -30.77 -25.76 -8.45
N VAL A 261 -29.80 -25.90 -7.56
CA VAL A 261 -28.52 -25.19 -7.72
C VAL A 261 -27.81 -25.61 -9.01
N ARG A 262 -27.77 -26.91 -9.25
CA ARG A 262 -27.21 -27.50 -10.47
C ARG A 262 -27.98 -27.06 -11.71
N MET A 263 -29.31 -27.18 -11.72
CA MET A 263 -30.17 -26.78 -12.85
C MET A 263 -30.00 -25.30 -13.19
N ALA A 264 -30.06 -24.41 -12.19
CA ALA A 264 -29.91 -22.97 -12.38
C ALA A 264 -28.53 -22.61 -12.91
N THR A 265 -27.47 -23.23 -12.38
CA THR A 265 -26.09 -23.03 -12.84
C THR A 265 -25.92 -23.49 -14.29
N VAL A 266 -26.43 -24.67 -14.64
CA VAL A 266 -26.37 -25.21 -16.02
C VAL A 266 -27.15 -24.32 -16.99
N ALA A 267 -28.34 -23.85 -16.60
CA ALA A 267 -29.12 -22.93 -17.43
C ALA A 267 -28.39 -21.60 -17.65
N ALA A 268 -27.86 -21.00 -16.58
CA ALA A 268 -27.09 -19.77 -16.67
C ALA A 268 -25.82 -19.93 -17.54
N ARG A 269 -25.09 -21.05 -17.42
CA ARG A 269 -23.93 -21.37 -18.29
C ARG A 269 -24.34 -21.42 -19.77
N ARG A 270 -25.48 -22.05 -20.10
CA ARG A 270 -26.01 -22.09 -21.47
C ARG A 270 -26.44 -20.71 -21.98
N MET A 271 -26.94 -19.84 -21.12
CA MET A 271 -27.27 -18.48 -21.50
C MET A 271 -26.02 -17.64 -21.77
N LEU A 272 -24.96 -17.82 -20.97
CA LEU A 272 -23.67 -17.14 -21.14
C LEU A 272 -22.98 -17.45 -22.48
N THR A 273 -23.35 -18.51 -23.21
CA THR A 273 -22.81 -18.77 -24.56
C THR A 273 -23.41 -17.85 -25.62
N HIS A 274 -24.49 -17.13 -25.30
CA HIS A 274 -25.23 -16.31 -26.26
C HIS A 274 -25.43 -14.85 -25.78
N VAL A 275 -25.44 -14.62 -24.47
CA VAL A 275 -25.81 -13.35 -23.85
C VAL A 275 -24.81 -12.99 -22.76
N ASN A 276 -24.47 -11.72 -22.61
CA ASN A 276 -23.58 -11.27 -21.54
C ASN A 276 -24.22 -11.47 -20.16
N TRP A 277 -23.41 -11.77 -19.14
CA TRP A 277 -23.90 -11.94 -17.76
C TRP A 277 -24.78 -10.79 -17.28
N GLN A 278 -24.44 -9.55 -17.66
CA GLN A 278 -25.18 -8.36 -17.23
C GLN A 278 -26.63 -8.34 -17.75
N GLU A 279 -26.86 -8.93 -18.92
CA GLU A 279 -28.16 -8.97 -19.59
C GLU A 279 -29.04 -10.12 -19.10
N ILE A 280 -28.46 -11.22 -18.61
CA ILE A 280 -29.22 -12.37 -18.10
C ILE A 280 -29.95 -12.03 -16.80
N THR A 281 -31.26 -12.22 -16.74
CA THR A 281 -32.07 -11.97 -15.53
C THR A 281 -32.34 -13.26 -14.75
N ILE A 282 -32.68 -13.13 -13.46
CA ILE A 282 -33.13 -14.30 -12.66
C ILE A 282 -34.41 -14.90 -13.26
N ASP A 283 -35.31 -14.08 -13.79
CA ASP A 283 -36.57 -14.53 -14.38
C ASP A 283 -36.35 -15.41 -15.61
N GLU A 284 -35.42 -15.04 -16.48
CA GLU A 284 -35.07 -15.85 -17.65
C GLU A 284 -34.48 -17.20 -17.24
N ILE A 285 -33.62 -17.22 -16.21
CA ILE A 285 -33.06 -18.47 -15.67
C ILE A 285 -34.18 -19.33 -15.05
N ALA A 286 -35.10 -18.71 -14.31
CA ALA A 286 -36.24 -19.39 -13.68
C ALA A 286 -37.15 -20.05 -14.73
N ILE A 287 -37.47 -19.31 -15.80
CA ILE A 287 -38.25 -19.81 -16.94
C ILE A 287 -37.52 -20.98 -17.61
N ALA A 288 -36.21 -20.87 -17.83
CA ALA A 288 -35.41 -21.90 -18.49
C ALA A 288 -35.40 -23.24 -17.73
N ILE A 289 -35.52 -23.21 -16.40
CA ILE A 289 -35.54 -24.41 -15.56
C ILE A 289 -36.95 -24.80 -15.07
N GLY A 290 -37.98 -24.04 -15.47
CA GLY A 290 -39.38 -24.33 -15.12
C GLY A 290 -39.75 -24.09 -13.66
N ILE A 291 -39.09 -23.15 -12.97
CA ILE A 291 -39.43 -22.78 -11.58
C ILE A 291 -39.74 -21.29 -11.45
N GLY A 292 -40.37 -20.88 -10.35
CA GLY A 292 -40.62 -19.46 -10.08
C GLY A 292 -39.36 -18.71 -9.62
N SER A 293 -39.17 -17.48 -10.08
CA SER A 293 -38.03 -16.61 -9.73
C SER A 293 -37.87 -16.38 -8.23
N GLU A 294 -38.97 -16.34 -7.47
CA GLU A 294 -38.93 -16.25 -6.01
C GLU A 294 -38.19 -17.43 -5.38
N ARG A 295 -38.35 -18.65 -5.93
CA ARG A 295 -37.64 -19.84 -5.45
C ARG A 295 -36.14 -19.75 -5.74
N LEU A 296 -35.75 -19.21 -6.90
CA LEU A 296 -34.34 -18.92 -7.20
C LEU A 296 -33.77 -17.85 -6.28
N LEU A 297 -34.46 -16.72 -6.09
CA LEU A 297 -34.01 -15.66 -5.19
C LEU A 297 -33.95 -16.11 -3.74
N ARG A 298 -34.84 -17.01 -3.31
CA ARG A 298 -34.78 -17.61 -1.97
C ARG A 298 -33.55 -18.50 -1.82
N THR A 299 -33.20 -19.26 -2.85
CA THR A 299 -32.05 -20.16 -2.86
C THR A 299 -30.74 -19.37 -2.90
N PHE A 300 -30.61 -18.45 -3.86
CA PHE A 300 -29.36 -17.74 -4.15
C PHE A 300 -29.22 -16.39 -3.47
N GLY A 301 -30.28 -15.87 -2.84
CA GLY A 301 -30.36 -14.52 -2.28
C GLY A 301 -30.45 -13.41 -3.34
N SER A 302 -29.62 -13.50 -4.40
CA SER A 302 -29.49 -12.52 -5.48
C SER A 302 -28.91 -13.16 -6.75
N LYS A 303 -28.95 -12.43 -7.87
CA LYS A 303 -28.20 -12.76 -9.10
C LYS A 303 -26.71 -12.91 -8.82
N THR A 304 -26.19 -12.10 -7.90
CA THR A 304 -24.80 -12.13 -7.47
C THR A 304 -24.44 -13.40 -6.69
N GLY A 305 -25.34 -13.89 -5.84
CA GLY A 305 -25.18 -15.20 -5.17
C GLY A 305 -25.22 -16.38 -6.14
N LEU A 306 -26.00 -16.26 -7.23
CA LEU A 306 -25.94 -17.22 -8.33
C LEU A 306 -24.58 -17.18 -9.05
N ALA A 307 -24.03 -16.00 -9.34
CA ALA A 307 -22.69 -15.89 -9.94
C ALA A 307 -21.61 -16.59 -9.10
N LEU A 308 -21.61 -16.37 -7.78
CA LEU A 308 -20.71 -17.06 -6.85
C LEU A 308 -20.89 -18.58 -6.93
N SER A 309 -22.14 -19.06 -6.96
CA SER A 309 -22.46 -20.49 -7.07
C SER A 309 -21.97 -21.09 -8.40
N MET A 310 -22.03 -20.33 -9.49
CA MET A 310 -21.50 -20.77 -10.79
C MET A 310 -19.98 -20.93 -10.74
N ILE A 311 -19.25 -19.96 -10.17
CA ILE A 311 -17.79 -20.04 -10.00
C ILE A 311 -17.44 -21.24 -9.13
N ALA A 312 -18.10 -21.37 -7.97
CA ALA A 312 -17.95 -22.49 -7.05
C ALA A 312 -18.12 -23.85 -7.75
N LEU A 313 -19.22 -24.05 -8.46
CA LEU A 313 -19.49 -25.32 -9.14
C LEU A 313 -18.51 -25.59 -10.29
N ASN A 314 -18.14 -24.57 -11.08
CA ASN A 314 -17.14 -24.73 -12.13
C ASN A 314 -15.79 -25.17 -11.56
N SER A 315 -15.36 -24.51 -10.47
CA SER A 315 -14.09 -24.81 -9.82
C SER A 315 -14.10 -26.19 -9.20
N ASP A 316 -15.20 -26.59 -8.55
CA ASP A 316 -15.35 -27.93 -7.97
C ASP A 316 -15.32 -29.02 -9.03
N GLU A 317 -16.10 -28.91 -10.11
CA GLU A 317 -16.10 -29.90 -11.21
C GLU A 317 -14.66 -30.12 -11.76
N ARG A 318 -13.93 -29.04 -12.01
CA ARG A 318 -12.53 -29.11 -12.47
C ARG A 318 -11.59 -29.67 -11.40
N TRP A 319 -11.86 -29.37 -10.13
CA TRP A 319 -11.07 -29.86 -9.02
C TRP A 319 -11.23 -31.36 -8.78
N GLN A 320 -12.43 -31.90 -8.97
CA GLN A 320 -12.69 -33.34 -8.88
C GLN A 320 -12.00 -34.12 -10.01
N GLU A 321 -11.80 -33.50 -11.18
CA GLU A 321 -11.06 -34.09 -12.31
C GLU A 321 -9.53 -33.97 -12.16
N THR A 322 -9.06 -33.13 -11.24
CA THR A 322 -7.62 -32.87 -11.06
C THR A 322 -6.99 -34.01 -10.24
N PRO A 323 -5.93 -34.68 -10.74
CA PRO A 323 -5.21 -35.70 -9.98
C PRO A 323 -4.67 -35.13 -8.67
N ARG A 324 -4.89 -35.86 -7.56
CA ARG A 324 -4.37 -35.49 -6.24
C ARG A 324 -2.91 -35.89 -6.12
N SER A 325 -2.11 -35.03 -5.52
CA SER A 325 -0.75 -35.34 -5.11
C SER A 325 -0.71 -35.79 -3.65
N ASP A 326 0.42 -36.34 -3.21
CA ASP A 326 0.67 -36.63 -1.79
C ASP A 326 1.09 -35.37 -1.01
N ASP A 327 1.09 -34.20 -1.64
CA ASP A 327 1.51 -32.92 -1.07
C ASP A 327 0.31 -31.94 -0.98
N PRO A 328 -0.25 -31.71 0.23
CA PRO A 328 -1.41 -30.84 0.42
C PRO A 328 -1.21 -29.40 -0.05
N LEU A 329 0.03 -28.87 0.00
CA LEU A 329 0.31 -27.51 -0.44
C LEU A 329 0.32 -27.42 -1.98
N THR A 330 0.86 -28.44 -2.66
CA THR A 330 0.77 -28.56 -4.12
C THR A 330 -0.69 -28.66 -4.56
N ASP A 331 -1.50 -29.47 -3.88
CA ASP A 331 -2.93 -29.58 -4.13
C ASP A 331 -3.67 -28.26 -3.87
N LEU A 332 -3.34 -27.55 -2.79
CA LEU A 332 -3.89 -26.21 -2.52
C LEU A 332 -3.58 -25.25 -3.66
N HIS A 333 -2.34 -25.20 -4.13
CA HIS A 333 -1.95 -24.36 -5.27
C HIS A 333 -2.76 -24.69 -6.53
N ALA A 334 -2.95 -25.98 -6.82
CA ALA A 334 -3.75 -26.42 -7.96
C ALA A 334 -5.21 -25.94 -7.86
N LEU A 335 -5.84 -26.09 -6.69
CA LEU A 335 -7.20 -25.60 -6.45
C LEU A 335 -7.30 -24.08 -6.59
N LEU A 336 -6.38 -23.33 -5.99
CA LEU A 336 -6.36 -21.86 -6.07
C LEU A 336 -6.20 -21.39 -7.53
N ASN A 337 -5.36 -22.06 -8.32
CA ASN A 337 -5.19 -21.77 -9.75
C ASN A 337 -6.46 -22.03 -10.56
N ILE A 338 -7.16 -23.14 -10.29
CA ILE A 338 -8.45 -23.44 -10.94
C ILE A 338 -9.46 -22.32 -10.67
N ILE A 339 -9.59 -21.89 -9.41
CA ILE A 339 -10.50 -20.80 -9.02
C ILE A 339 -10.11 -19.50 -9.74
N LEU A 340 -8.82 -19.17 -9.77
CA LEU A 340 -8.32 -17.96 -10.40
C LEU A 340 -8.56 -17.96 -11.91
N GLU A 341 -8.35 -19.09 -12.58
CA GLU A 341 -8.66 -19.26 -14.00
C GLU A 341 -10.15 -19.12 -14.28
N GLU A 342 -11.02 -19.65 -13.43
CA GLU A 342 -12.47 -19.48 -13.58
C GLU A 342 -12.90 -18.01 -13.44
N LEU A 343 -12.33 -17.28 -12.47
CA LEU A 343 -12.57 -15.85 -12.30
C LEU A 343 -12.12 -15.05 -13.54
N ARG A 344 -10.95 -15.39 -14.09
CA ARG A 344 -10.40 -14.76 -15.30
C ARG A 344 -11.20 -15.09 -16.57
N ARG A 345 -11.70 -16.33 -16.68
CA ARG A 345 -12.51 -16.78 -17.83
C ARG A 345 -13.85 -16.06 -17.91
N THR A 346 -14.38 -15.65 -16.76
CA THR A 346 -15.69 -14.98 -16.65
C THR A 346 -15.61 -13.72 -15.78
N PRO A 347 -14.98 -12.63 -16.28
CA PRO A 347 -14.74 -11.40 -15.49
C PRO A 347 -16.01 -10.79 -14.90
N SER A 348 -17.13 -10.87 -15.62
CA SER A 348 -18.43 -10.34 -15.18
C SER A 348 -19.03 -11.10 -13.99
N LEU A 349 -18.78 -12.42 -13.89
CA LEU A 349 -19.15 -13.23 -12.71
C LEU A 349 -18.26 -12.86 -11.52
N GLY A 350 -16.96 -12.68 -11.77
CA GLY A 350 -16.02 -12.26 -10.75
C GLY A 350 -16.37 -10.87 -10.18
N GLN A 351 -16.65 -9.88 -11.03
CA GLN A 351 -17.07 -8.54 -10.60
C GLN A 351 -18.35 -8.59 -9.77
N SER A 352 -19.32 -9.42 -10.19
CA SER A 352 -20.54 -9.66 -9.41
C SER A 352 -20.15 -10.20 -8.02
N THR A 353 -19.32 -11.23 -7.95
CA THR A 353 -18.90 -11.83 -6.68
C THR A 353 -18.20 -10.84 -5.74
N ILE A 354 -17.39 -9.91 -6.27
CA ILE A 354 -16.83 -8.82 -5.47
C ILE A 354 -17.91 -7.94 -4.85
N GLN A 355 -18.95 -7.57 -5.62
CA GLN A 355 -20.07 -6.76 -5.10
C GLN A 355 -20.84 -7.46 -3.97
N LEU A 356 -20.94 -8.79 -4.02
CA LEU A 356 -21.54 -9.56 -2.93
C LEU A 356 -20.71 -9.45 -1.65
N LEU A 357 -19.40 -9.63 -1.76
CA LEU A 357 -18.51 -9.61 -0.60
C LEU A 357 -18.28 -8.21 -0.04
N SER A 358 -18.44 -7.18 -0.86
CA SER A 358 -18.41 -5.78 -0.41
C SER A 358 -19.72 -5.32 0.25
N GLY A 359 -20.66 -6.24 0.54
CA GLY A 359 -21.92 -5.93 1.19
C GLY A 359 -22.93 -5.18 0.32
N GLY A 360 -22.71 -5.12 -1.00
CA GLY A 360 -23.59 -4.41 -1.92
C GLY A 360 -24.91 -5.12 -2.22
N THR A 361 -25.05 -6.39 -1.83
CA THR A 361 -26.23 -7.21 -2.11
C THR A 361 -26.58 -8.13 -0.94
N ARG A 362 -27.80 -8.66 -0.94
CA ARG A 362 -28.24 -9.67 0.02
C ARG A 362 -27.37 -10.92 -0.12
N LEU A 363 -26.83 -11.39 1.00
CA LEU A 363 -26.04 -12.62 1.05
C LEU A 363 -26.87 -13.82 0.57
N PRO A 364 -26.26 -14.77 -0.17
CA PRO A 364 -26.89 -16.05 -0.47
C PRO A 364 -27.15 -16.84 0.82
N ASP A 365 -27.91 -17.92 0.70
CA ASP A 365 -28.04 -18.90 1.77
C ASP A 365 -26.65 -19.32 2.28
N ALA A 366 -26.49 -19.44 3.60
CA ALA A 366 -25.23 -19.85 4.22
C ALA A 366 -24.73 -21.19 3.66
N ALA A 367 -25.64 -22.07 3.21
CA ALA A 367 -25.27 -23.33 2.58
C ALA A 367 -24.55 -23.16 1.23
N ILE A 368 -24.81 -22.08 0.47
CA ILE A 368 -24.06 -21.74 -0.75
C ILE A 368 -22.64 -21.26 -0.40
N ILE A 369 -22.51 -20.45 0.66
CA ILE A 369 -21.20 -19.99 1.14
C ILE A 369 -20.38 -21.17 1.68
N ALA A 370 -21.05 -22.15 2.27
CA ALA A 370 -20.45 -23.39 2.77
C ALA A 370 -20.19 -24.44 1.69
N SER A 371 -20.54 -24.17 0.43
CA SER A 371 -20.25 -25.07 -0.70
C SER A 371 -18.77 -24.94 -1.14
N PRO A 372 -18.22 -25.94 -1.86
CA PRO A 372 -16.90 -25.82 -2.49
C PRO A 372 -16.70 -24.48 -3.20
N PRO A 373 -15.49 -23.90 -3.21
CA PRO A 373 -14.23 -24.53 -2.82
C PRO A 373 -13.80 -24.26 -1.36
N VAL A 374 -14.56 -23.52 -0.55
CA VAL A 374 -14.09 -23.09 0.80
C VAL A 374 -13.80 -24.28 1.74
N PRO A 375 -14.65 -25.33 1.82
CA PRO A 375 -14.33 -26.52 2.61
C PRO A 375 -13.07 -27.23 2.13
N ASP A 376 -12.83 -27.30 0.82
CA ASP A 376 -11.63 -27.93 0.25
C ASP A 376 -10.36 -27.13 0.56
N ILE A 377 -10.40 -25.81 0.43
CA ILE A 377 -9.28 -24.93 0.83
C ILE A 377 -8.98 -25.14 2.31
N THR A 378 -10.02 -25.14 3.16
CA THR A 378 -9.86 -25.33 4.61
C THR A 378 -9.27 -26.70 4.94
N ARG A 379 -9.72 -27.76 4.25
CA ARG A 379 -9.21 -29.12 4.40
C ARG A 379 -7.74 -29.21 4.01
N LEU A 380 -7.37 -28.71 2.82
CA LEU A 380 -5.98 -28.72 2.34
C LEU A 380 -5.05 -27.92 3.25
N LEU A 381 -5.48 -26.77 3.75
CA LEU A 381 -4.73 -26.00 4.75
C LEU A 381 -4.54 -26.77 6.06
N THR A 382 -5.56 -27.52 6.49
CA THR A 382 -5.48 -28.36 7.69
C THR A 382 -4.49 -29.51 7.49
N GLU A 383 -4.53 -30.16 6.33
CA GLU A 383 -3.59 -31.22 5.94
C GLU A 383 -2.16 -30.69 5.83
N ALA A 384 -1.96 -29.53 5.17
CA ALA A 384 -0.65 -28.88 5.06
C ALA A 384 -0.08 -28.50 6.43
N LYS A 385 -0.93 -28.04 7.35
CA LYS A 385 -0.54 -27.74 8.74
C LYS A 385 -0.11 -29.01 9.47
N ALA A 386 -0.88 -30.09 9.35
CA ALA A 386 -0.55 -31.38 9.96
C ALA A 386 0.76 -31.97 9.41
N ALA A 387 1.06 -31.71 8.13
CA ALA A 387 2.31 -32.10 7.47
C ALA A 387 3.51 -31.16 7.80
N GLY A 388 3.30 -30.10 8.61
CA GLY A 388 4.36 -29.15 8.95
C GLY A 388 4.80 -28.25 7.79
N GLN A 389 3.95 -28.07 6.78
CA GLN A 389 4.27 -27.28 5.58
C GLN A 389 3.93 -25.79 5.74
N ILE A 390 2.99 -25.47 6.63
CA ILE A 390 2.60 -24.09 6.96
C ILE A 390 2.77 -23.79 8.44
N LEU A 391 2.93 -22.51 8.77
CA LEU A 391 3.17 -22.02 10.13
C LEU A 391 2.10 -22.50 11.13
N PRO A 392 2.49 -22.96 12.35
CA PRO A 392 1.57 -23.56 13.32
C PRO A 392 0.54 -22.57 13.90
N GLU A 393 0.80 -21.27 13.85
CA GLU A 393 -0.11 -20.19 14.30
C GLU A 393 -1.27 -19.93 13.34
N ILE A 394 -1.21 -20.44 12.10
CA ILE A 394 -2.26 -20.20 11.11
C ILE A 394 -3.47 -21.06 11.45
N ASP A 395 -4.63 -20.41 11.65
CA ASP A 395 -5.93 -21.09 11.69
C ASP A 395 -6.42 -21.38 10.25
N PRO A 396 -6.49 -22.66 9.83
CA PRO A 396 -6.91 -23.02 8.48
C PRO A 396 -8.27 -22.44 8.07
N ALA A 397 -9.22 -22.34 9.00
CA ALA A 397 -10.56 -21.85 8.71
C ALA A 397 -10.59 -20.32 8.51
N ALA A 398 -9.90 -19.56 9.37
CA ALA A 398 -9.79 -18.12 9.17
C ALA A 398 -8.96 -17.78 7.92
N PHE A 399 -7.92 -18.58 7.65
CA PHE A 399 -7.04 -18.35 6.51
C PHE A 399 -7.67 -18.71 5.18
N SER A 400 -8.49 -19.78 5.10
CA SER A 400 -9.22 -20.14 3.88
C SER A 400 -10.15 -19.01 3.42
N VAL A 401 -10.87 -18.39 4.36
CA VAL A 401 -11.70 -17.21 4.09
C VAL A 401 -10.87 -16.06 3.54
N SER A 402 -9.67 -15.84 4.08
CA SER A 402 -8.77 -14.77 3.63
C SER A 402 -8.26 -15.05 2.20
N LEU A 403 -7.83 -16.29 1.92
CA LEU A 403 -7.40 -16.73 0.59
C LEU A 403 -8.50 -16.59 -0.46
N THR A 404 -9.74 -17.01 -0.15
CA THR A 404 -10.86 -16.84 -1.08
C THR A 404 -11.09 -15.38 -1.44
N ARG A 405 -10.92 -14.47 -0.48
CA ARG A 405 -11.09 -13.03 -0.74
C ARG A 405 -9.94 -12.45 -1.56
N ILE A 406 -8.69 -12.89 -1.31
CA ILE A 406 -7.53 -12.51 -2.12
C ILE A 406 -7.71 -13.01 -3.57
N LEU A 407 -8.13 -14.26 -3.75
CA LEU A 407 -8.45 -14.83 -5.05
C LEU A 407 -9.45 -13.97 -5.82
N LEU A 408 -10.49 -13.48 -5.14
CA LEU A 408 -11.49 -12.63 -5.75
C LEU A 408 -10.95 -11.24 -6.11
N ALA A 409 -10.05 -10.69 -5.31
CA ALA A 409 -9.37 -9.44 -5.63
C ALA A 409 -8.43 -9.57 -6.84
N GLU A 410 -7.70 -10.69 -6.94
CA GLU A 410 -6.74 -10.96 -8.02
C GLU A 410 -7.40 -11.44 -9.33
N GLY A 411 -8.44 -12.25 -9.23
CA GLY A 411 -9.04 -12.95 -10.37
C GLY A 411 -9.93 -12.10 -11.24
N VAL A 412 -10.39 -10.94 -10.75
CA VAL A 412 -11.21 -10.02 -11.53
C VAL A 412 -10.30 -9.00 -12.21
N PRO A 413 -10.12 -9.07 -13.54
CA PRO A 413 -9.39 -8.03 -14.23
C PRO A 413 -10.15 -6.73 -14.03
N VAL A 414 -9.58 -5.82 -13.23
CA VAL A 414 -9.92 -4.41 -13.34
C VAL A 414 -9.54 -4.05 -14.77
N THR A 415 -10.43 -3.43 -15.54
CA THR A 415 -10.29 -3.06 -16.96
C THR A 415 -9.19 -2.03 -17.23
N ILE A 416 -8.08 -2.12 -16.52
CA ILE A 416 -6.88 -1.32 -16.68
C ILE A 416 -5.98 -2.09 -17.65
N SER A 417 -5.98 -1.64 -18.89
CA SER A 417 -5.19 -2.13 -20.00
C SER A 417 -3.72 -2.41 -19.60
N GLY A 418 -3.31 -3.68 -19.66
CA GLY A 418 -1.90 -4.09 -19.75
C GLY A 418 -1.09 -4.23 -18.46
N THR A 419 -1.69 -4.13 -17.27
CA THR A 419 -0.95 -4.36 -16.02
C THR A 419 -0.72 -5.86 -15.78
N SER A 420 0.50 -6.24 -15.39
CA SER A 420 0.79 -7.61 -14.92
C SER A 420 0.18 -7.77 -13.55
N GLN A 421 -0.64 -8.81 -13.39
CA GLN A 421 -1.06 -9.28 -12.08
C GLN A 421 0.17 -9.58 -11.23
N VAL A 422 0.21 -9.04 -10.02
CA VAL A 422 1.16 -9.48 -8.99
C VAL A 422 0.69 -10.88 -8.59
N ASP A 423 1.60 -11.86 -8.54
CA ASP A 423 1.26 -13.19 -8.04
C ASP A 423 1.18 -13.17 -6.50
N SER A 424 0.27 -12.34 -5.97
CA SER A 424 0.08 -12.11 -4.54
C SER A 424 -0.24 -13.42 -3.81
N LEU A 425 -0.89 -14.36 -4.49
CA LEU A 425 -1.15 -15.70 -3.98
C LEU A 425 0.15 -16.47 -3.76
N ARG A 426 1.06 -16.50 -4.74
CA ARG A 426 2.37 -17.13 -4.56
C ARG A 426 3.14 -16.51 -3.40
N TYR A 427 3.19 -15.19 -3.30
CA TYR A 427 3.91 -14.52 -2.20
C TYR A 427 3.32 -14.82 -0.82
N ILE A 428 1.98 -14.87 -0.72
CA ILE A 428 1.30 -15.22 0.54
C ILE A 428 1.57 -16.67 0.91
N LEU A 429 1.53 -17.59 -0.06
CA LEU A 429 1.79 -19.02 0.17
C LEU A 429 3.27 -19.28 0.51
N GLU A 430 4.20 -18.55 -0.11
CA GLU A 430 5.62 -18.58 0.26
C GLU A 430 5.87 -17.99 1.65
N GLY A 431 5.12 -16.94 2.03
CA GLY A 431 5.25 -16.27 3.33
C GLY A 431 4.77 -17.12 4.51
N ILE A 432 3.82 -18.02 4.29
CA ILE A 432 3.29 -18.94 5.32
C ILE A 432 4.05 -20.27 5.40
N ARG A 433 4.95 -20.53 4.45
CA ARG A 433 5.72 -21.77 4.41
C ARG A 433 6.75 -21.77 5.53
N ILE A 434 6.88 -22.89 6.25
CA ILE A 434 7.99 -23.07 7.18
C ILE A 434 9.27 -23.11 6.34
N ARG A 435 10.18 -22.15 6.55
CA ARG A 435 11.49 -22.15 5.91
C ARG A 435 12.34 -23.23 6.60
N GLU A 436 12.74 -24.24 5.83
CA GLU A 436 13.74 -25.24 6.27
C GLU A 436 15.11 -24.61 6.49
#